data_AF-A0A520X8P4-F1
#
_entry.id   AF-A0A520X8P4-F1
#
_cell.length_a   1.000
_cell.length_b   1.000
_cell.length_c   1.000
_cell.angle_alpha   90.00
_cell.angle_beta   90.00
_cell.angle_gamma   90.00
#
_symmetry.space_group_name_H-M   'P 1'
#
loop_
_entity.id
_entity.type
_entity.pdbx_description
1 polymer ?
#
loop_
_entity_poly.entity_id
_entity_poly.type
_entity_poly.pdbx_seq_one_letter_code
_entity_poly.pdbx_strand_id
1 'polypeptide(L)'
;AYLNKGQFFGEMGLFYEQPTRSAWVRTRTECEIAEMTYPRFRQIASESPGLVFELATQLATRLDRTNRKLGDLAFVDVTGRVAHAIMDLCNEPDAMTHPDGMQIKVSRQELSRLVGCSREMAGRVLKVLEEQGLVSASGKTIVVYGARPNRKL
;
A
#
# COMPACT_ATOMS: atom_id res chain seq x y z
N ALA A 1 -2.58 1.53 4.05
CA ALA A 1 -1.48 1.64 3.05
C ALA A 1 -0.36 0.72 3.48
N TYR A 2 0.47 0.24 2.55
CA TYR A 2 1.68 -0.50 2.91
C TYR A 2 2.83 0.47 3.19
N LEU A 3 3.70 0.05 4.10
CA LEU A 3 4.90 0.74 4.51
C LEU A 3 6.09 -0.11 4.07
N ASN A 4 7.03 0.52 3.37
CA ASN A 4 8.20 -0.14 2.81
C ASN A 4 9.49 0.40 3.42
N LYS A 5 10.61 -0.25 3.09
CA LYS A 5 11.95 0.17 3.54
C LYS A 5 12.18 1.66 3.31
N GLY A 6 12.73 2.33 4.32
CA GLY A 6 13.05 3.76 4.29
C GLY A 6 11.87 4.69 4.59
N GLN A 7 10.66 4.17 4.76
CA GLN A 7 9.49 5.00 5.06
C GLN A 7 9.29 5.24 6.55
N PHE A 8 8.98 6.48 6.92
CA PHE A 8 8.61 6.90 8.26
C PHE A 8 7.16 6.54 8.58
N PHE A 9 6.84 6.28 9.85
CA PHE A 9 5.46 6.20 10.33
C PHE A 9 5.39 6.69 11.78
N GLY A 10 4.19 7.08 12.24
CA GLY A 10 4.03 7.70 13.56
C GLY A 10 4.44 9.17 13.59
N GLU A 11 4.72 9.76 12.44
CA GLU A 11 5.16 11.14 12.26
C GLU A 11 4.12 12.17 12.67
N MET A 12 2.84 11.80 12.75
CA MET A 12 1.77 12.74 13.12
C MET A 12 2.02 13.41 14.47
N GLY A 13 2.58 12.67 15.44
CA GLY A 13 2.91 13.24 16.76
C GLY A 13 4.10 14.20 16.76
N LEU A 14 4.82 14.33 15.63
CA LEU A 14 5.83 15.37 15.45
C LEU A 14 5.19 16.75 15.22
N PHE A 15 4.02 16.79 14.57
CA PHE A 15 3.35 18.01 14.11
C PHE A 15 2.12 18.39 14.94
N TYR A 16 1.47 17.40 15.56
CA TYR A 16 0.29 17.59 16.39
C TYR A 16 0.52 17.01 17.79
N GLU A 17 0.22 17.79 18.82
CA GLU A 17 0.10 17.29 20.19
C GLU A 17 -1.28 16.63 20.38
N GLN A 18 -1.53 15.54 19.65
CA GLN A 18 -2.69 14.69 19.91
C GLN A 18 -2.25 13.36 20.53
N PRO A 19 -2.80 12.99 21.70
CA PRO A 19 -2.42 11.76 22.39
C PRO A 19 -2.95 10.50 21.69
N THR A 20 -3.85 10.63 20.71
CA THR A 20 -4.50 9.50 20.05
C THR A 20 -3.79 9.09 18.77
N ARG A 21 -3.48 7.79 18.65
CA ARG A 21 -3.02 7.20 17.40
C ARG A 21 -4.21 7.06 16.45
N SER A 22 -4.06 7.58 15.23
CA SER A 22 -5.08 7.51 14.18
C SER A 22 -5.15 6.14 13.48
N ALA A 23 -4.12 5.31 13.66
CA ALA A 23 -4.01 4.01 13.01
C ALA A 23 -3.17 3.02 13.83
N TRP A 24 -3.42 1.73 13.58
CA TRP A 24 -2.58 0.63 14.06
C TRP A 24 -1.58 0.21 12.98
N VAL A 25 -0.38 -0.15 13.40
CA VAL A 25 0.67 -0.70 12.53
C VAL A 25 0.84 -2.18 12.84
N ARG A 26 0.88 -3.01 11.81
CA ARG A 26 1.12 -4.45 11.92
C ARG A 26 2.13 -4.87 10.87
N THR A 27 3.10 -5.68 11.28
CA THR A 27 4.09 -6.25 10.36
C THR A 27 3.47 -7.38 9.54
N ARG A 28 3.78 -7.41 8.23
CA ARG A 28 3.37 -8.50 7.31
C ARG A 28 4.44 -9.59 7.24
N THR A 29 5.70 -9.22 7.44
CA THR A 29 6.88 -10.07 7.45
C THR A 29 7.71 -9.76 8.69
N GLU A 30 8.79 -10.48 8.88
CA GLU A 30 9.87 -10.04 9.76
C GLU A 30 10.40 -8.69 9.25
N CYS A 31 10.62 -7.74 10.16
CA CYS A 31 11.03 -6.37 9.85
C CYS A 31 11.99 -5.87 10.91
N GLU A 32 13.00 -5.11 10.48
CA GLU A 32 13.81 -4.26 11.36
C GLU A 32 13.25 -2.84 11.37
N ILE A 33 13.08 -2.26 12.56
CA ILE A 33 12.49 -0.94 12.75
C ILE A 33 13.46 -0.07 13.54
N ALA A 34 13.83 1.07 12.98
CA ALA A 34 14.56 2.11 13.70
C ALA A 34 13.56 3.02 14.42
N GLU A 35 13.67 3.12 15.74
CA GLU A 35 12.86 4.04 16.55
C GLU A 35 13.65 5.31 16.88
N MET A 36 12.94 6.44 16.88
CA MET A 36 13.50 7.72 17.28
C MET A 36 12.45 8.57 17.99
N THR A 37 12.84 9.18 19.10
CA THR A 37 11.97 10.11 19.83
C THR A 37 11.78 11.41 19.05
N TYR A 38 10.65 12.11 19.23
CA TYR A 38 10.42 13.38 18.54
C TYR A 38 11.48 14.47 18.83
N PRO A 39 11.97 14.63 20.07
CA PRO A 39 13.07 15.57 20.33
C PRO A 39 14.33 15.21 19.53
N ARG A 40 14.66 13.91 19.43
CA ARG A 40 15.81 13.46 18.64
C ARG A 40 15.61 13.68 17.15
N PHE A 41 14.41 13.44 16.63
CA PHE A 41 14.08 13.78 15.24
C PHE A 41 14.31 15.28 14.97
N ARG A 42 13.79 16.15 15.85
CA ARG A 42 13.95 17.61 15.70
C ARG A 42 15.41 18.05 15.72
N GLN A 43 16.22 17.47 16.60
CA GLN A 43 17.66 17.73 16.62
C GLN A 43 18.31 17.34 15.28
N ILE A 44 18.11 16.10 14.81
CA ILE A 44 18.74 15.63 13.56
C ILE A 44 18.24 16.43 12.36
N ALA A 45 16.95 16.79 12.33
CA ALA A 45 16.37 17.63 11.29
C ALA A 45 17.01 19.03 11.23
N SER A 46 17.48 19.57 12.36
CA SER A 46 18.22 20.84 12.39
C SER A 46 19.66 20.72 11.87
N GLU A 47 20.30 19.56 12.09
CA GLU A 47 21.65 19.26 11.62
C GLU A 47 21.66 18.81 10.15
N SER A 48 20.59 18.17 9.70
CA SER A 48 20.39 17.66 8.34
C SER A 48 18.97 17.98 7.86
N PRO A 49 18.76 19.16 7.26
CA PRO A 49 17.44 19.58 6.76
C PRO A 49 16.86 18.64 5.68
N GLY A 50 17.71 17.87 4.99
CA GLY A 50 17.28 16.85 4.03
C GLY A 50 16.30 15.83 4.62
N LEU A 51 16.43 15.51 5.91
CA LEU A 51 15.51 14.60 6.61
C LEU A 51 14.06 15.10 6.58
N VAL A 52 13.86 16.41 6.68
CA VAL A 52 12.51 17.02 6.63
C VAL A 52 11.93 16.91 5.22
N PHE A 53 12.75 17.09 4.18
CA PHE A 53 12.31 16.93 2.79
C PHE A 53 11.93 15.49 2.47
N GLU A 54 12.66 14.49 2.98
CA GLU A 54 12.30 13.08 2.85
C GLU A 54 10.93 12.78 3.51
N LEU A 55 10.75 13.28 4.75
CA LEU A 55 9.46 13.14 5.45
C LEU A 55 8.32 13.84 4.70
N ALA A 56 8.55 15.07 4.23
CA ALA A 56 7.57 15.84 3.48
C ALA A 56 7.20 15.18 2.14
N THR A 57 8.19 14.63 1.43
CA THR A 57 7.99 13.91 0.17
C THR A 57 7.12 12.68 0.39
N GLN A 58 7.36 11.95 1.48
CA GLN A 58 6.53 10.82 1.84
C GLN A 58 5.09 11.25 2.18
N LEU A 59 4.91 12.32 2.96
CA LEU A 59 3.58 12.84 3.30
C LEU A 59 2.82 13.29 2.05
N ALA A 60 3.46 14.03 1.15
CA ALA A 60 2.88 14.46 -0.13
C ALA A 60 2.46 13.25 -0.99
N THR A 61 3.33 12.24 -1.09
CA THR A 61 3.03 11.00 -1.81
C THR A 61 1.83 10.25 -1.19
N ARG A 62 1.74 10.21 0.14
CA ARG A 62 0.60 9.59 0.83
C ARG A 62 -0.70 10.36 0.63
N LEU A 63 -0.64 11.69 0.64
CA LEU A 63 -1.79 12.55 0.37
C LEU A 63 -2.30 12.34 -1.06
N ASP A 64 -1.42 12.35 -2.05
CA ASP A 64 -1.77 12.08 -3.45
C ASP A 64 -2.44 10.72 -3.64
N ARG A 65 -1.85 9.66 -3.07
CA ARG A 65 -2.44 8.30 -3.06
C ARG A 65 -3.81 8.28 -2.37
N THR A 66 -4.00 9.05 -1.31
CA THR A 66 -5.27 9.13 -0.58
C THR A 66 -6.34 9.84 -1.41
N ASN A 67 -5.99 10.94 -2.06
CA ASN A 67 -6.89 11.67 -2.97
C ASN A 67 -7.31 10.79 -4.15
N ARG A 68 -6.38 10.05 -4.76
CA ARG A 68 -6.70 9.06 -5.81
C ARG A 68 -7.70 8.02 -5.32
N LYS A 69 -7.48 7.46 -4.13
CA LYS A 69 -8.39 6.48 -3.53
C LYS A 69 -9.78 7.05 -3.21
N LEU A 70 -9.86 8.32 -2.81
CA LEU A 70 -11.14 9.00 -2.63
C LEU A 70 -11.88 9.17 -3.96
N GLY A 71 -11.18 9.53 -5.03
CA GLY A 71 -11.75 9.58 -6.39
C GLY A 71 -12.27 8.21 -6.83
N ASP A 72 -11.47 7.16 -6.64
CA ASP A 72 -11.87 5.77 -6.92
C ASP A 72 -13.14 5.39 -6.14
N LEU A 73 -13.23 5.74 -4.85
CA LEU A 73 -14.42 5.46 -4.03
C LEU A 73 -15.68 6.18 -4.52
N ALA A 74 -15.53 7.38 -5.08
CA ALA A 74 -16.64 8.19 -5.55
C ALA A 74 -17.13 7.80 -6.95
N PHE A 75 -16.23 7.34 -7.84
CA PHE A 75 -16.51 7.23 -9.27
C PHE A 75 -16.23 5.85 -9.88
N VAL A 76 -15.52 4.96 -9.19
CA VAL A 76 -15.13 3.65 -9.70
C VAL A 76 -15.91 2.55 -8.98
N ASP A 77 -16.49 1.65 -9.77
CA ASP A 77 -17.20 0.50 -9.23
C ASP A 77 -16.25 -0.42 -8.45
N VAL A 78 -16.81 -1.33 -7.66
CA VAL A 78 -15.97 -2.20 -6.81
C VAL A 78 -15.04 -3.11 -7.64
N THR A 79 -15.44 -3.48 -8.86
CA THR A 79 -14.63 -4.30 -9.77
C THR A 79 -13.37 -3.55 -10.19
N GLY A 80 -13.54 -2.32 -10.69
CA GLY A 80 -12.42 -1.46 -11.09
C GLY A 80 -11.49 -1.14 -9.92
N ARG A 81 -12.05 -0.86 -8.74
CA ARG A 81 -11.22 -0.60 -7.54
C ARG A 81 -10.39 -1.80 -7.11
N VAL A 82 -10.94 -3.02 -7.20
CA VAL A 82 -10.18 -4.24 -6.92
C VAL A 82 -9.07 -4.43 -7.96
N ALA A 83 -9.37 -4.22 -9.25
CA ALA A 83 -8.37 -4.31 -10.30
C ALA A 83 -7.23 -3.29 -10.09
N HIS A 84 -7.56 -2.03 -9.77
CA HIS A 84 -6.56 -1.00 -9.40
C HIS A 84 -5.71 -1.44 -8.20
N ALA A 85 -6.34 -1.98 -7.15
CA ALA A 85 -5.60 -2.45 -5.98
C ALA A 85 -4.66 -3.61 -6.31
N ILE A 86 -5.07 -4.55 -7.16
CA ILE A 86 -4.23 -5.65 -7.64
C ILE A 86 -3.03 -5.11 -8.43
N MET A 87 -3.26 -4.14 -9.32
CA MET A 87 -2.17 -3.51 -10.10
C MET A 87 -1.22 -2.68 -9.22
N ASP A 88 -1.73 -1.97 -8.21
CA ASP A 88 -0.91 -1.28 -7.22
C ASP A 88 -0.02 -2.29 -6.48
N LEU A 89 -0.57 -3.44 -6.08
CA LEU A 89 0.17 -4.53 -5.42
C LEU A 89 1.26 -5.14 -6.32
N CYS A 90 1.07 -5.17 -7.64
CA CYS A 90 2.12 -5.63 -8.56
C CYS A 90 3.36 -4.71 -8.59
N ASN A 91 3.25 -3.48 -8.08
CA ASN A 91 4.35 -2.52 -7.98
C ASN A 91 4.95 -2.45 -6.56
N GLU A 92 4.43 -3.23 -5.61
CA GLU A 92 5.00 -3.30 -4.26
C GLU A 92 6.25 -4.19 -4.24
N PRO A 93 7.20 -3.95 -3.31
CA PRO A 93 8.47 -4.68 -3.28
C PRO A 93 8.34 -6.19 -3.05
N ASP A 94 7.21 -6.66 -2.52
CA ASP A 94 6.92 -8.07 -2.29
C ASP A 94 6.33 -8.79 -3.52
N ALA A 95 6.06 -8.06 -4.60
CA ALA A 95 5.64 -8.65 -5.87
C ALA A 95 6.81 -9.34 -6.58
N MET A 96 6.54 -10.52 -7.15
CA MET A 96 7.53 -11.32 -7.88
C MET A 96 7.17 -11.39 -9.35
N THR A 97 8.17 -11.42 -10.24
CA THR A 97 7.93 -11.74 -11.65
C THR A 97 7.50 -13.19 -11.81
N HIS A 98 6.50 -13.43 -12.65
CA HIS A 98 6.01 -14.76 -13.03
C HIS A 98 6.14 -14.91 -14.56
N PRO A 99 6.37 -16.12 -15.11
CA PRO A 99 6.43 -16.32 -16.57
C PRO A 99 5.28 -15.62 -17.31
N ASP A 100 4.05 -15.80 -16.81
CA ASP A 100 2.84 -15.24 -17.42
C ASP A 100 2.49 -13.82 -16.96
N GLY A 101 3.23 -13.23 -16.01
CA GLY A 101 2.68 -12.07 -15.30
C GLY A 101 3.51 -11.52 -14.14
N MET A 102 2.79 -10.97 -13.17
CA MET A 102 3.30 -10.70 -11.82
C MET A 102 2.61 -11.64 -10.83
N GLN A 103 3.32 -12.06 -9.79
CA GLN A 103 2.78 -12.80 -8.67
C GLN A 103 2.77 -11.90 -7.44
N ILE A 104 1.62 -11.78 -6.80
CA ILE A 104 1.43 -11.03 -5.56
C ILE A 104 0.87 -11.93 -4.46
N LYS A 105 1.14 -11.56 -3.20
CA LYS A 105 0.60 -12.27 -2.03
C LYS A 105 -0.34 -11.37 -1.26
N VAL A 106 -1.64 -11.62 -1.38
CA VAL A 106 -2.70 -10.85 -0.72
C VAL A 106 -3.89 -11.73 -0.38
N SER A 107 -4.40 -11.60 0.85
CA SER A 107 -5.64 -12.27 1.23
C SER A 107 -6.88 -11.50 0.79
N ARG A 108 -8.02 -12.20 0.59
CA ARG A 108 -9.32 -11.56 0.31
C ARG A 108 -9.69 -10.50 1.37
N GLN A 109 -9.33 -10.75 2.63
CA GLN A 109 -9.58 -9.80 3.72
C GLN A 109 -8.68 -8.56 3.65
N GLU A 110 -7.41 -8.71 3.24
CA GLU A 110 -6.54 -7.55 2.99
C GLU A 110 -7.04 -6.76 1.79
N LEU A 111 -7.37 -7.43 0.68
CA LEU A 111 -7.88 -6.79 -0.52
C LEU A 111 -9.15 -5.99 -0.23
N SER A 112 -10.08 -6.57 0.56
CA SER A 112 -11.31 -5.87 0.94
C SER A 112 -11.04 -4.62 1.78
N ARG A 113 -10.03 -4.65 2.66
CA ARG A 113 -9.59 -3.47 3.44
C ARG A 113 -8.89 -2.41 2.59
N LEU A 114 -8.11 -2.83 1.60
CA LEU A 114 -7.41 -1.92 0.69
C LEU A 114 -8.38 -1.16 -0.22
N VAL A 115 -9.45 -1.83 -0.64
CA VAL A 115 -10.46 -1.32 -1.57
C VAL A 115 -11.61 -0.60 -0.85
N GLY A 116 -11.93 -0.98 0.38
CA GLY A 116 -13.13 -0.52 1.08
C GLY A 116 -14.38 -1.25 0.60
N CYS A 117 -14.36 -2.59 0.68
CA CYS A 117 -15.51 -3.45 0.40
C CYS A 117 -15.56 -4.65 1.36
N SER A 118 -16.62 -5.48 1.28
CA SER A 118 -16.71 -6.71 2.06
C SER A 118 -15.75 -7.78 1.54
N ARG A 119 -15.37 -8.74 2.40
CA ARG A 119 -14.51 -9.86 2.01
C ARG A 119 -15.16 -10.72 0.92
N GLU A 120 -16.47 -10.90 1.00
CA GLU A 120 -17.29 -11.65 0.05
C GLU A 120 -17.33 -10.95 -1.30
N MET A 121 -17.46 -9.61 -1.31
CA MET A 121 -17.41 -8.81 -2.52
C MET A 121 -16.02 -8.91 -3.19
N ALA A 122 -14.94 -8.77 -2.43
CA ALA A 122 -13.58 -8.96 -2.96
C ALA A 122 -13.40 -10.37 -3.55
N GLY A 123 -13.95 -11.39 -2.91
CA GLY A 123 -13.95 -12.77 -3.41
C GLY A 123 -14.72 -12.94 -4.72
N ARG A 124 -15.91 -12.32 -4.83
CA ARG A 124 -16.71 -12.35 -6.06
C ARG A 124 -16.00 -11.67 -7.22
N VAL A 125 -15.43 -10.48 -6.99
CA VAL A 125 -14.69 -9.76 -8.03
C VAL A 125 -13.46 -10.56 -8.48
N LEU A 126 -12.69 -11.14 -7.56
CA LEU A 126 -11.56 -12.01 -7.91
C LEU A 126 -12.00 -13.16 -8.82
N LYS A 127 -13.13 -13.81 -8.50
CA LYS A 127 -13.67 -14.89 -9.34
C LYS A 127 -14.04 -14.40 -10.74
N VAL A 128 -14.63 -13.21 -10.87
CA VAL A 128 -14.95 -12.61 -12.18
C VAL A 128 -13.66 -12.36 -12.98
N LEU A 129 -12.61 -11.83 -12.34
CA LEU A 129 -11.31 -11.61 -13.00
C LEU A 129 -10.63 -12.93 -13.42
N GLU A 130 -10.81 -14.00 -12.64
CA GLU A 130 -10.36 -15.35 -13.01
C GLU A 130 -11.14 -15.92 -14.21
N GLU A 131 -12.47 -15.80 -14.19
CA GLU A 131 -13.34 -16.24 -15.30
C GLU A 131 -13.05 -15.48 -16.60
N GLN A 132 -12.59 -14.24 -16.50
CA GLN A 132 -12.12 -13.42 -17.63
C GLN A 132 -10.69 -13.74 -18.08
N GLY A 133 -9.97 -14.63 -17.38
CA GLY A 133 -8.59 -14.98 -17.71
C GLY A 133 -7.58 -13.85 -17.46
N LEU A 134 -7.88 -12.91 -16.55
CA LEU A 134 -7.00 -11.79 -16.20
C LEU A 134 -6.06 -12.13 -15.03
N VAL A 135 -6.52 -13.01 -14.14
CA VAL A 135 -5.75 -13.48 -12.98
C VAL A 135 -5.96 -14.96 -12.75
N SER A 136 -5.10 -15.58 -11.96
CA SER A 136 -5.40 -16.83 -11.24
C SER A 136 -5.08 -16.65 -9.77
N ALA A 137 -5.94 -17.17 -8.87
CA ALA A 137 -5.71 -17.11 -7.43
C ALA A 137 -5.73 -18.50 -6.79
N SER A 138 -4.70 -18.77 -5.99
CA SER A 138 -4.61 -19.96 -5.14
C SER A 138 -4.24 -19.55 -3.71
N GLY A 139 -5.17 -19.74 -2.78
CA GLY A 139 -5.01 -19.31 -1.40
C GLY A 139 -4.86 -17.79 -1.26
N LYS A 140 -3.64 -17.34 -0.91
CA LYS A 140 -3.24 -15.92 -0.81
C LYS A 140 -2.37 -15.47 -1.99
N THR A 141 -2.06 -16.37 -2.91
CA THR A 141 -1.22 -16.06 -4.07
C THR A 141 -2.12 -15.72 -5.25
N ILE A 142 -1.83 -14.63 -5.93
CA ILE A 142 -2.52 -14.22 -7.16
C ILE A 142 -1.46 -14.02 -8.24
N VAL A 143 -1.62 -14.66 -9.39
CA VAL A 143 -0.88 -14.37 -10.62
C VAL A 143 -1.73 -13.45 -11.47
N VAL A 144 -1.17 -12.30 -11.85
CA VAL A 144 -1.81 -11.29 -12.68
C VAL A 144 -1.21 -11.38 -14.07
N TYR A 145 -1.99 -11.85 -15.04
CA TYR A 145 -1.49 -12.14 -16.38
C TYR A 145 -1.16 -10.86 -17.15
N GLY A 146 -0.07 -10.90 -17.92
CA GLY A 146 0.40 -9.76 -18.73
C GLY A 146 0.94 -8.57 -17.93
N ALA A 147 0.77 -8.54 -16.60
CA ALA A 147 1.35 -7.50 -15.76
C ALA A 147 2.88 -7.60 -15.75
N ARG A 148 3.52 -6.43 -15.73
CA ARG A 148 4.96 -6.27 -15.60
C ARG A 148 5.24 -5.09 -14.66
N PRO A 149 6.40 -5.07 -13.98
CA PRO A 149 6.75 -3.95 -13.12
C PRO A 149 6.76 -2.66 -13.94
N ASN A 150 6.19 -1.58 -13.40
CA ASN A 150 6.40 -0.27 -13.98
C ASN A 150 7.88 0.07 -13.82
N ARG A 151 8.65 -0.14 -14.90
CA ARG A 151 10.05 0.24 -14.98
C ARG A 151 10.09 1.77 -15.13
N LYS A 152 9.81 2.50 -14.04
CA LYS A 152 10.19 3.90 -13.95
C LYS A 152 11.72 3.91 -13.85
N LEU A 153 12.35 4.23 -14.98
CA LEU A 153 13.75 4.67 -15.05
C LEU A 153 13.96 5.90 -14.18
#